data_AF-A0AAD7Z2G0-F1
#
_entry.id   AF-A0AAD7Z2G0-F1
#
_cell.length_a   1.000
_cell.length_b   1.000
_cell.length_c   1.000
_cell.angle_alpha   90.00
_cell.angle_beta   90.00
_cell.angle_gamma   90.00
#
_symmetry.space_group_name_H-M   'P 1'
#
loop_
_entity.id
_entity.type
_entity.pdbx_description
1 polymer ?
#
loop_
_entity_poly.entity_id
_entity_poly.type
_entity_poly.pdbx_seq_one_letter_code
_entity_poly.pdbx_strand_id
1 'polypeptide(L)'
;MTELSREIGEVWSRLFDHRPFLNGEIKFMLKEFEEKRGDREVENLFAILEKLTDIKDSQAEKIIKSGETGLPVLKEKLQQALLLSEEVEKNYLESQKVHEKRRLELKAKRQQEWDQFIDDMNFKCQRVDNTFEEKEEELRDLIFPTKYLLDYLKTIPIDDNVPLNIAKLVEGEYYEAKHKASKEDTKTIPVHLNSEDIENLNKIKALTKIEIEEATEEVKEKEESSKEESIDKAEKKDSDPVNPDEKSIAKKDLNKNDDEEDEEDKLHLTTADIDWLYTYLQHQRKVNEHGDKNVPYLHALLEGASIKTPENQVLKRNPILEARCVKLRSQQEAREYRKMTKSVDNVRMRFPEDSISYQLKQMNRQLIAIGQFILSIFAGFLFGFRGVEWMVGNIEFGFRLLLGVMCALVIALAEIYFLAKKLNEELNIPETVQLGGPPKFAEDSPYYVPPISNKSNDKEHQD
;
A
#
# COMPACT_ATOMS: atom_id res chain seq x y z
N MET A 1 114.74 41.61 68.29
CA MET A 1 114.65 40.74 67.10
C MET A 1 114.00 39.38 67.37
N THR A 2 113.82 38.95 68.62
CA THR A 2 113.27 37.62 68.99
C THR A 2 111.74 37.54 69.08
N GLU A 3 111.07 38.63 69.43
CA GLU A 3 109.59 38.70 69.50
C GLU A 3 108.96 38.63 68.09
N LEU A 4 109.51 39.40 67.14
CA LEU A 4 109.02 39.44 65.76
C LEU A 4 109.09 38.07 65.06
N SER A 5 110.15 37.30 65.29
CA SER A 5 110.29 35.96 64.72
C SER A 5 109.27 34.97 65.29
N ARG A 6 108.85 35.16 66.55
CA ARG A 6 107.86 34.31 67.20
C ARG A 6 106.46 34.62 66.68
N GLU A 7 106.12 35.89 66.56
CA GLU A 7 104.84 36.31 65.98
C GLU A 7 104.71 35.87 64.51
N ILE A 8 105.77 35.97 63.72
CA ILE A 8 105.80 35.48 62.33
C ILE A 8 105.62 33.95 62.28
N GLY A 9 106.23 33.20 63.20
CA GLY A 9 106.04 31.75 63.30
C GLY A 9 104.61 31.36 63.72
N GLU A 10 103.97 32.17 64.56
CA GLU A 10 102.59 31.95 65.00
C GLU A 10 101.58 32.27 63.89
N VAL A 11 101.83 33.32 63.10
CA VAL A 11 101.05 33.62 61.89
C VAL A 11 101.25 32.53 60.84
N TRP A 12 102.49 32.06 60.63
CA TRP A 12 102.79 31.01 59.66
C TRP A 12 102.11 29.68 60.03
N SER A 13 102.13 29.28 61.30
CA SER A 13 101.41 28.08 61.76
C SER A 13 99.89 28.23 61.64
N ARG A 14 99.30 29.40 61.91
CA ARG A 14 97.86 29.60 61.67
C ARG A 14 97.47 29.62 60.19
N LEU A 15 98.33 30.13 59.31
CA LEU A 15 98.05 30.20 57.88
C LEU A 15 98.28 28.86 57.16
N PHE A 16 99.27 28.07 57.61
CA PHE A 16 99.75 26.87 56.93
C PHE A 16 99.58 25.56 57.71
N ASP A 17 99.13 25.58 58.98
CA ASP A 17 98.76 24.35 59.69
C ASP A 17 97.27 24.04 59.45
N HIS A 18 97.01 23.34 58.35
CA HIS A 18 95.67 22.96 57.92
C HIS A 18 95.07 21.79 58.71
N ARG A 19 95.81 21.20 59.66
CA ARG A 19 95.36 20.02 60.42
C ARG A 19 94.08 20.24 61.23
N PRO A 20 93.88 21.38 61.94
CA PRO A 20 92.64 21.62 62.66
C PRO A 20 91.43 21.77 61.73
N PHE A 21 91.63 22.43 60.58
CA PHE A 21 90.61 22.58 59.55
C PHE A 21 90.23 21.24 58.93
N LEU A 22 91.22 20.46 58.46
CA LEU A 22 91.00 19.14 57.86
C LEU A 22 90.33 18.17 58.85
N ASN A 23 90.74 18.17 60.12
CA ASN A 23 90.08 17.34 61.13
C ASN A 23 88.64 17.79 61.42
N GLY A 24 88.34 19.08 61.31
CA GLY A 24 86.97 19.59 61.39
C GLY A 24 86.11 19.12 60.23
N GLU A 25 86.61 19.26 58.99
CA GLU A 25 85.94 18.80 57.77
C GLU A 25 85.75 17.28 57.75
N ILE A 26 86.76 16.49 58.13
CA ILE A 26 86.64 15.02 58.21
C ILE A 26 85.55 14.61 59.21
N LYS A 27 85.49 15.26 60.38
CA LYS A 27 84.44 15.00 61.37
C LYS A 27 83.06 15.43 60.87
N PHE A 28 82.98 16.56 60.17
CA PHE A 28 81.75 17.02 59.55
C PHE A 28 81.26 16.02 58.49
N MET A 29 82.16 15.53 57.64
CA MET A 29 81.87 14.54 56.61
C MET A 29 81.41 13.20 57.21
N LEU A 30 82.11 12.69 58.23
CA LEU A 30 81.70 11.49 58.99
C LEU A 30 80.31 11.66 59.60
N LYS A 31 80.05 12.80 60.25
CA LYS A 31 78.75 13.08 60.85
C LYS A 31 77.63 13.13 59.81
N GLU A 32 77.87 13.79 58.68
CA GLU A 32 76.88 13.93 57.62
C GLU A 32 76.63 12.60 56.88
N PHE A 33 77.66 11.77 56.68
CA PHE A 33 77.53 10.50 55.96
C PHE A 33 77.05 9.34 56.82
N GLU A 34 77.50 9.22 58.06
CA GLU A 34 77.12 8.08 58.91
C GLU A 34 75.77 8.32 59.61
N GLU A 35 75.53 9.52 60.14
CA GLU A 35 74.29 9.77 60.90
C GLU A 35 73.12 9.99 59.93
N LYS A 36 73.19 10.97 59.03
CA LYS A 36 72.01 11.35 58.21
C LYS A 36 71.63 10.35 57.11
N ARG A 37 72.60 9.60 56.57
CA ARG A 37 72.30 8.59 55.54
C ARG A 37 71.81 7.28 56.15
N GLY A 38 72.39 6.86 57.28
CA GLY A 38 71.93 5.71 58.04
C GLY A 38 70.48 5.88 58.49
N ASP A 39 70.14 7.06 59.03
CA ASP A 39 68.78 7.36 59.47
C ASP A 39 67.77 7.31 58.32
N ARG A 40 68.13 7.83 57.13
CA ARG A 40 67.23 7.84 55.96
C ARG A 40 66.98 6.46 55.35
N GLU A 41 67.99 5.59 55.33
CA GLU A 41 67.84 4.21 54.86
C GLU A 41 67.00 3.39 55.85
N VAL A 42 67.19 3.62 57.14
CA VAL A 42 66.39 3.02 58.21
C VAL A 42 64.92 3.47 58.12
N GLU A 43 64.65 4.77 57.94
CA GLU A 43 63.29 5.28 57.72
C GLU A 43 62.62 4.65 56.49
N ASN A 44 63.36 4.52 55.38
CA ASN A 44 62.85 3.86 54.17
C ASN A 44 62.54 2.38 54.41
N LEU A 45 63.39 1.67 55.16
CA LEU A 45 63.15 0.27 55.55
C LEU A 45 61.90 0.14 56.41
N PHE A 46 61.69 1.05 57.37
CA PHE A 46 60.47 1.08 58.17
C PHE A 46 59.23 1.40 57.33
N ALA A 47 59.31 2.35 56.40
CA ALA A 47 58.21 2.67 55.50
C ALA A 47 57.86 1.49 54.57
N ILE A 48 58.86 0.76 54.08
CA ILE A 48 58.66 -0.46 53.29
C ILE A 48 58.03 -1.55 54.16
N LEU A 49 58.52 -1.72 55.40
CA LEU A 49 57.98 -2.71 56.33
C LEU A 49 56.53 -2.40 56.69
N GLU A 50 56.19 -1.14 56.95
CA GLU A 50 54.83 -0.68 57.22
C GLU A 50 53.92 -0.99 56.04
N LYS A 51 54.32 -0.64 54.81
CA LYS A 51 53.57 -0.97 53.59
C LYS A 51 53.44 -2.47 53.37
N LEU A 52 54.50 -3.24 53.60
CA LEU A 52 54.48 -4.70 53.48
C LEU A 52 53.50 -5.30 54.48
N THR A 53 53.46 -4.76 55.69
CA THR A 53 52.57 -5.21 56.77
C THR A 53 51.12 -4.84 56.46
N ASP A 54 50.82 -3.63 55.98
CA ASP A 54 49.46 -3.25 55.54
C ASP A 54 48.98 -4.09 54.34
N ILE A 55 49.87 -4.38 53.38
CA ILE A 55 49.54 -5.24 52.24
C ILE A 55 49.19 -6.65 52.74
N LYS A 56 50.03 -7.21 53.61
CA LYS A 56 49.87 -8.58 54.13
C LYS A 56 48.64 -8.72 55.02
N ASP A 57 48.47 -7.81 55.97
CA ASP A 57 47.50 -7.99 57.06
C ASP A 57 46.13 -7.35 56.75
N SER A 58 46.06 -6.39 55.81
CA SER A 58 44.82 -5.66 55.49
C SER A 58 44.39 -5.83 54.04
N GLN A 59 45.28 -5.57 53.07
CA GLN A 59 44.88 -5.57 51.66
C GLN A 59 44.66 -6.98 51.10
N ALA A 60 45.50 -7.95 51.44
CA ALA A 60 45.37 -9.33 50.97
C ALA A 60 44.03 -9.94 51.39
N GLU A 61 43.64 -9.77 52.65
CA GLU A 61 42.38 -10.33 53.16
C GLU A 61 41.16 -9.61 52.57
N LYS A 62 41.23 -8.30 52.32
CA LYS A 62 40.19 -7.54 51.62
C LYS A 62 39.99 -8.01 50.18
N ILE A 63 41.08 -8.28 49.46
CA ILE A 63 41.02 -8.79 48.09
C ILE A 63 40.41 -10.20 48.06
N ILE A 64 40.79 -11.07 49.00
CA ILE A 64 40.22 -12.42 49.09
C ILE A 64 38.71 -12.34 49.39
N LYS A 65 38.29 -11.57 50.40
CA LYS A 65 36.87 -11.42 50.77
C LYS A 65 36.03 -10.79 49.66
N SER A 66 36.57 -9.77 48.98
CA SER A 66 35.88 -9.17 47.82
C SER A 66 35.80 -10.13 46.63
N GLY A 67 36.82 -10.96 46.42
CA GLY A 67 36.79 -12.05 45.44
C GLY A 67 35.74 -13.11 45.78
N GLU A 68 35.75 -13.63 47.01
CA GLU A 68 34.84 -14.68 47.48
C GLU A 68 33.37 -14.26 47.42
N THR A 69 33.07 -12.97 47.63
CA THR A 69 31.70 -12.45 47.52
C THR A 69 31.31 -12.07 46.10
N GLY A 70 32.21 -11.47 45.32
CA GLY A 70 31.91 -10.95 43.98
C GLY A 70 31.89 -12.01 42.87
N LEU A 71 32.83 -12.94 42.87
CA LEU A 71 32.95 -13.99 41.85
C LEU A 71 31.72 -14.91 41.73
N PRO A 72 31.12 -15.42 42.83
CA PRO A 72 29.94 -16.29 42.70
C PRO A 72 28.73 -15.53 42.19
N VAL A 73 28.51 -14.28 42.62
CA VAL A 73 27.43 -13.44 42.12
C VAL A 73 27.60 -13.13 40.64
N LEU A 74 28.85 -12.84 40.21
CA LEU A 74 29.15 -12.62 38.80
C LEU A 74 28.88 -13.89 37.98
N LYS A 75 29.31 -15.05 38.47
CA LYS A 75 29.10 -16.34 37.80
C LYS A 75 27.61 -16.64 37.63
N GLU A 76 26.81 -16.43 38.67
CA GLU A 76 25.37 -16.66 38.62
C GLU A 76 24.70 -15.70 37.62
N LYS A 77 25.04 -14.41 37.65
CA LYS A 77 24.53 -13.44 36.68
C LYS A 77 24.93 -13.77 35.25
N LEU A 78 26.15 -14.27 35.04
CA LEU A 78 26.62 -14.69 33.72
C LEU A 78 25.84 -15.91 33.24
N GLN A 79 25.59 -16.90 34.11
CA GLN A 79 24.72 -18.04 33.78
C GLN A 79 23.29 -17.61 33.46
N GLN A 80 22.71 -16.69 34.24
CA GLN A 80 21.37 -16.15 33.97
C GLN A 80 21.33 -15.41 32.63
N ALA A 81 22.34 -14.59 32.33
CA ALA A 81 22.43 -13.89 31.04
C ALA A 81 22.54 -14.87 29.86
N LEU A 82 23.28 -15.96 30.04
CA LEU A 82 23.43 -17.00 29.02
C LEU A 82 22.09 -17.71 28.77
N LEU A 83 21.38 -18.12 29.82
CA LEU A 83 20.05 -18.73 29.72
C LEU A 83 19.04 -17.80 29.05
N LEU A 84 19.03 -16.51 29.40
CA LEU A 84 18.17 -15.52 28.77
C LEU A 84 18.51 -15.34 27.29
N SER A 85 19.80 -15.37 26.92
CA SER A 85 20.21 -15.27 25.52
C SER A 85 19.75 -16.46 24.68
N GLU A 86 19.85 -17.68 25.22
CA GLU A 86 19.37 -18.90 24.55
C GLU A 86 17.83 -18.90 24.41
N GLU A 87 17.12 -18.42 25.44
CA GLU A 87 15.67 -18.32 25.41
C GLU A 87 15.18 -17.27 24.39
N VAL A 88 15.87 -16.13 24.29
CA VAL A 88 15.57 -15.11 23.28
C VAL A 88 15.81 -15.65 21.87
N GLU A 89 16.89 -16.41 21.66
CA GLU A 89 17.18 -17.04 20.37
C GLU A 89 16.08 -18.03 19.96
N LYS A 90 15.62 -18.88 20.88
CA LYS A 90 14.53 -19.82 20.63
C LYS A 90 13.22 -19.10 20.29
N ASN A 91 12.84 -18.10 21.08
CA ASN A 91 11.62 -17.33 20.85
C ASN A 91 11.64 -16.58 19.51
N TYR A 92 12.81 -16.07 19.11
CA TYR A 92 13.00 -15.46 17.80
C TYR A 92 12.77 -16.47 16.67
N LEU A 93 13.37 -17.66 16.79
CA LEU A 93 13.24 -18.72 15.78
C LEU A 93 11.80 -19.23 15.64
N GLU A 94 11.09 -19.37 16.75
CA GLU A 94 9.67 -19.76 16.75
C GLU A 94 8.78 -18.68 16.15
N SER A 95 9.01 -17.42 16.53
CA SER A 95 8.28 -16.28 15.96
C SER A 95 8.48 -16.20 14.46
N GLN A 96 9.71 -16.41 13.97
CA GLN A 96 10.00 -16.46 12.54
C GLN A 96 9.20 -17.55 11.83
N LYS A 97 9.15 -18.78 12.37
CA LYS A 97 8.34 -19.88 11.81
C LYS A 97 6.85 -19.55 11.77
N VAL A 98 6.32 -18.89 12.80
CA VAL A 98 4.92 -18.45 12.84
C VAL A 98 4.64 -17.41 11.76
N HIS A 99 5.53 -16.43 11.58
CA HIS A 99 5.41 -15.42 10.54
C HIS A 99 5.48 -16.02 9.14
N GLU A 100 6.38 -16.98 8.90
CA GLU A 100 6.48 -17.69 7.63
C GLU A 100 5.21 -18.49 7.32
N LYS A 101 4.67 -19.24 8.28
CA LYS A 101 3.38 -19.94 8.11
C LYS A 101 2.24 -18.97 7.78
N ARG A 102 2.13 -17.88 8.53
CA ARG A 102 1.11 -16.84 8.27
C ARG A 102 1.26 -16.23 6.87
N ARG A 103 2.49 -15.99 6.40
CA ARG A 103 2.74 -15.49 5.04
C ARG A 103 2.27 -16.47 3.98
N LEU A 104 2.50 -17.77 4.17
CA LEU A 104 2.04 -18.81 3.25
C LEU A 104 0.51 -18.90 3.22
N GLU A 105 -0.15 -18.87 4.39
CA GLU A 105 -1.62 -18.87 4.49
C GLU A 105 -2.24 -17.65 3.79
N LEU A 106 -1.68 -16.45 4.01
CA LEU A 106 -2.15 -15.24 3.35
C LEU A 106 -1.93 -15.28 1.83
N LYS A 107 -0.82 -15.86 1.37
CA LYS A 107 -0.55 -16.05 -0.06
C LYS A 107 -1.58 -17.00 -0.68
N ALA A 108 -1.90 -18.10 -0.01
CA ALA A 108 -2.90 -19.06 -0.47
C ALA A 108 -4.31 -18.45 -0.53
N LYS A 109 -4.71 -17.67 0.50
CA LYS A 109 -5.99 -16.96 0.50
C LYS A 109 -6.11 -15.97 -0.66
N ARG A 110 -5.07 -15.14 -0.87
CA ARG A 110 -5.07 -14.18 -1.98
C ARG A 110 -5.10 -14.87 -3.34
N GLN A 111 -4.45 -16.03 -3.45
CA GLN A 111 -4.52 -16.81 -4.68
C GLN A 111 -5.94 -17.32 -4.93
N GLN A 112 -6.64 -17.84 -3.91
CA GLN A 112 -8.04 -18.22 -4.04
C GLN A 112 -8.95 -17.04 -4.40
N GLU A 113 -8.76 -15.89 -3.77
CA GLU A 113 -9.49 -14.65 -4.10
C GLU A 113 -9.22 -14.21 -5.54
N TRP A 114 -7.97 -14.33 -6.00
CA TRP A 114 -7.58 -14.02 -7.37
C TRP A 114 -8.22 -14.99 -8.36
N ASP A 115 -8.18 -16.28 -8.09
CA ASP A 115 -8.80 -17.29 -8.96
C ASP A 115 -10.31 -17.06 -9.08
N GLN A 116 -11.00 -16.78 -7.95
CA GLN A 116 -12.41 -16.41 -7.95
C GLN A 116 -12.69 -15.13 -8.75
N PHE A 117 -11.83 -14.13 -8.63
CA PHE A 117 -11.94 -12.90 -9.41
C PHE A 117 -11.75 -13.14 -10.90
N ILE A 118 -10.76 -13.95 -11.28
CA ILE A 118 -10.51 -14.32 -12.68
C ILE A 118 -11.69 -15.09 -13.25
N ASP A 119 -12.27 -16.04 -12.50
CA ASP A 119 -13.46 -16.77 -12.92
C ASP A 119 -14.66 -15.84 -13.13
N ASP A 120 -14.90 -14.89 -12.20
CA ASP A 120 -15.97 -13.87 -12.35
C ASP A 120 -15.71 -12.93 -13.54
N MET A 121 -14.46 -12.53 -13.78
CA MET A 121 -14.09 -11.73 -14.94
C MET A 121 -14.29 -12.49 -16.25
N ASN A 122 -13.84 -13.74 -16.32
CA ASN A 122 -14.02 -14.60 -17.49
C ASN A 122 -15.51 -14.80 -17.78
N PHE A 123 -16.33 -15.04 -16.76
CA PHE A 123 -17.78 -15.15 -16.90
C PHE A 123 -18.40 -13.85 -17.43
N LYS A 124 -17.97 -12.69 -16.94
CA LYS A 124 -18.43 -11.39 -17.44
C LYS A 124 -18.03 -11.14 -18.88
N CYS A 125 -16.78 -11.44 -19.25
CA CYS A 125 -16.30 -11.34 -20.63
C CYS A 125 -17.13 -12.24 -21.55
N GLN A 126 -17.29 -13.52 -21.19
CA GLN A 126 -18.10 -14.45 -21.98
C GLN A 126 -19.54 -13.97 -22.14
N ARG A 127 -20.15 -13.41 -21.09
CA ARG A 127 -21.49 -12.84 -21.20
C ARG A 127 -21.51 -11.64 -22.15
N VAL A 128 -20.49 -10.78 -22.12
CA VAL A 128 -20.39 -9.65 -23.06
C VAL A 128 -20.22 -10.16 -24.48
N ASP A 129 -19.36 -11.14 -24.71
CA ASP A 129 -19.13 -11.76 -26.02
C ASP A 129 -20.43 -12.37 -26.56
N ASN A 130 -21.16 -13.14 -25.75
CA ASN A 130 -22.46 -13.70 -26.13
C ASN A 130 -23.47 -12.59 -26.45
N THR A 131 -23.55 -11.53 -25.64
CA THR A 131 -24.46 -10.40 -25.95
C THR A 131 -24.04 -9.65 -27.20
N PHE A 132 -22.74 -9.62 -27.52
CA PHE A 132 -22.24 -9.00 -28.73
C PHE A 132 -22.59 -9.86 -29.95
N GLU A 133 -22.40 -11.17 -29.86
CA GLU A 133 -22.78 -12.13 -30.91
C GLU A 133 -24.29 -12.08 -31.18
N GLU A 134 -25.13 -12.14 -30.14
CA GLU A 134 -26.58 -11.95 -30.26
C GLU A 134 -26.95 -10.62 -30.94
N LYS A 135 -26.26 -9.53 -30.58
CA LYS A 135 -26.48 -8.22 -31.20
C LYS A 135 -25.99 -8.18 -32.63
N GLU A 136 -24.85 -8.79 -32.94
CA GLU A 136 -24.32 -8.89 -34.31
C GLU A 136 -25.30 -9.66 -35.21
N GLU A 137 -25.91 -10.72 -34.69
CA GLU A 137 -26.96 -11.48 -35.37
C GLU A 137 -28.23 -10.65 -35.62
N GLU A 138 -28.65 -9.85 -34.63
CA GLU A 138 -29.78 -8.91 -34.75
C GLU A 138 -29.48 -7.77 -35.72
N LEU A 139 -28.22 -7.36 -35.84
CA LEU A 139 -27.80 -6.20 -36.64
C LEU A 139 -27.45 -6.55 -38.10
N ARG A 140 -27.72 -7.79 -38.56
CA ARG A 140 -27.47 -8.18 -39.95
C ARG A 140 -28.27 -7.29 -40.92
N ASP A 141 -27.57 -6.77 -41.93
CA ASP A 141 -28.16 -5.85 -42.90
C ASP A 141 -29.30 -6.50 -43.69
N LEU A 142 -30.45 -5.83 -43.68
CA LEU A 142 -31.63 -6.23 -44.44
C LEU A 142 -31.66 -5.45 -45.75
N ILE A 143 -31.61 -6.17 -46.87
CA ILE A 143 -31.49 -5.61 -48.21
C ILE A 143 -32.80 -5.82 -48.95
N PHE A 144 -33.45 -4.74 -49.33
CA PHE A 144 -34.73 -4.77 -50.03
C PHE A 144 -34.50 -4.75 -51.55
N PRO A 145 -34.92 -5.81 -52.27
CA PRO A 145 -34.60 -5.98 -53.68
C PRO A 145 -35.41 -5.03 -54.58
N THR A 146 -34.75 -4.45 -55.58
CA THR A 146 -35.40 -3.65 -56.63
C THR A 146 -36.24 -4.54 -57.56
N LYS A 147 -37.26 -3.98 -58.23
CA LYS A 147 -38.09 -4.71 -59.24
C LYS A 147 -37.24 -5.43 -60.30
N TYR A 148 -36.14 -4.81 -60.73
CA TYR A 148 -35.20 -5.40 -61.69
C TYR A 148 -34.50 -6.66 -61.14
N LEU A 149 -34.11 -6.66 -59.87
CA LEU A 149 -33.51 -7.80 -59.20
C LEU A 149 -34.53 -8.92 -59.02
N LEU A 150 -35.76 -8.59 -58.62
CA LEU A 150 -36.86 -9.57 -58.49
C LEU A 150 -37.17 -10.28 -59.81
N ASP A 151 -37.22 -9.55 -60.92
CA ASP A 151 -37.49 -10.13 -62.23
C ASP A 151 -36.36 -11.03 -62.71
N TYR A 152 -35.11 -10.71 -62.36
CA TYR A 152 -33.97 -11.61 -62.60
C TYR A 152 -34.03 -12.86 -61.71
N LEU A 153 -34.33 -12.72 -60.42
CA LEU A 153 -34.44 -13.87 -59.50
C LEU A 153 -35.50 -14.88 -59.96
N LYS A 154 -36.61 -14.43 -60.57
CA LYS A 154 -37.63 -15.32 -61.16
C LYS A 154 -37.14 -16.16 -62.34
N THR A 155 -36.01 -15.80 -62.96
CA THR A 155 -35.42 -16.56 -64.07
C THR A 155 -34.50 -17.68 -63.60
N ILE A 156 -34.18 -17.74 -62.32
CA ILE A 156 -33.28 -18.75 -61.73
C ILE A 156 -34.09 -20.03 -61.43
N PRO A 157 -33.64 -21.22 -61.86
CA PRO A 157 -34.26 -22.47 -61.46
C PRO A 157 -34.09 -22.68 -59.95
N ILE A 158 -35.19 -22.99 -59.26
CA ILE A 158 -35.19 -23.23 -57.82
C ILE A 158 -34.78 -24.68 -57.57
N ASP A 159 -33.49 -24.86 -57.27
CA ASP A 159 -32.90 -26.13 -56.82
C ASP A 159 -32.67 -26.12 -55.29
N ASP A 160 -32.38 -27.28 -54.69
CA ASP A 160 -32.12 -27.44 -53.24
C ASP A 160 -30.98 -26.57 -52.68
N ASN A 161 -30.18 -25.95 -53.54
CA ASN A 161 -29.04 -25.09 -53.16
C ASN A 161 -29.37 -23.60 -53.08
N VAL A 162 -30.61 -23.18 -53.33
CA VAL A 162 -31.01 -21.77 -53.29
C VAL A 162 -31.35 -21.34 -51.86
N PRO A 163 -30.79 -20.22 -51.35
CA PRO A 163 -31.12 -19.69 -50.03
C PRO A 163 -32.62 -19.42 -49.85
N LEU A 164 -33.13 -19.70 -48.64
CA LEU A 164 -34.55 -19.64 -48.31
C LEU A 164 -35.16 -18.24 -48.56
N ASN A 165 -34.42 -17.17 -48.31
CA ASN A 165 -34.91 -15.80 -48.51
C ASN A 165 -35.09 -15.48 -50.00
N ILE A 166 -34.20 -16.00 -50.86
CA ILE A 166 -34.31 -15.87 -52.32
C ILE A 166 -35.48 -16.71 -52.85
N ALA A 167 -35.69 -17.93 -52.34
CA ALA A 167 -36.81 -18.78 -52.74
C ALA A 167 -38.17 -18.16 -52.35
N LYS A 168 -38.27 -17.58 -51.14
CA LYS A 168 -39.47 -16.85 -50.68
C LYS A 168 -39.79 -15.63 -51.54
N LEU A 169 -38.77 -14.94 -52.05
CA LEU A 169 -38.93 -13.78 -52.95
C LEU A 169 -39.45 -14.15 -54.35
N VAL A 170 -39.25 -15.40 -54.79
CA VAL A 170 -39.64 -15.87 -56.13
C VAL A 170 -41.01 -16.57 -56.13
N GLU A 171 -41.30 -17.41 -55.14
CA GLU A 171 -42.56 -18.19 -55.07
C GLU A 171 -43.65 -17.56 -54.17
N GLY A 172 -43.31 -16.50 -53.41
CA GLY A 172 -44.22 -15.79 -52.50
C GLY A 172 -44.21 -16.31 -51.06
N GLU A 173 -44.91 -15.60 -50.16
CA GLU A 173 -44.90 -15.81 -48.70
C GLU A 173 -45.24 -17.24 -48.24
N TYR A 174 -45.92 -18.03 -49.08
CA TYR A 174 -46.37 -19.40 -48.77
C TYR A 174 -45.40 -20.51 -49.22
N TYR A 175 -44.17 -20.17 -49.62
CA TYR A 175 -43.14 -21.18 -49.89
C TYR A 175 -42.70 -21.88 -48.60
N GLU A 176 -43.36 -22.97 -48.26
CA GLU A 176 -42.84 -23.97 -47.33
C GLU A 176 -41.96 -24.92 -48.14
N ALA A 177 -40.64 -24.83 -47.93
CA ALA A 177 -39.71 -25.78 -48.50
C ALA A 177 -40.22 -27.21 -48.24
N LYS A 178 -40.54 -27.97 -49.29
CA LYS A 178 -40.75 -29.42 -49.18
C LYS A 178 -39.41 -30.11 -48.95
N HIS A 179 -38.73 -29.79 -47.85
CA HIS A 179 -37.81 -30.65 -47.12
C HIS A 179 -37.35 -29.96 -45.82
N LYS A 180 -37.76 -30.56 -44.69
CA LYS A 180 -37.22 -30.48 -43.32
C LYS A 180 -36.87 -29.09 -42.76
N ALA A 181 -37.61 -28.75 -41.71
CA ALA A 181 -36.95 -28.36 -40.46
C ALA A 181 -35.78 -29.31 -40.18
N SER A 182 -34.56 -28.87 -40.47
CA SER A 182 -33.49 -29.10 -39.53
C SER A 182 -33.70 -28.05 -38.43
N LYS A 183 -34.30 -28.34 -37.28
CA LYS A 183 -33.62 -29.08 -36.22
C LYS A 183 -32.22 -29.48 -36.64
N GLU A 184 -31.22 -28.89 -36.02
CA GLU A 184 -29.93 -29.55 -35.83
C GLU A 184 -30.11 -30.87 -35.05
N ASP A 185 -30.96 -31.79 -35.53
CA ASP A 185 -30.76 -33.21 -35.38
C ASP A 185 -29.67 -33.55 -36.39
N THR A 186 -28.43 -33.10 -36.11
CA THR A 186 -27.30 -33.93 -36.47
C THR A 186 -27.66 -35.30 -35.90
N LYS A 187 -27.81 -36.31 -36.75
CA LYS A 187 -27.67 -37.67 -36.25
C LYS A 187 -26.24 -37.71 -35.75
N THR A 188 -26.07 -37.43 -34.47
CA THR A 188 -24.89 -37.82 -33.71
C THR A 188 -24.82 -39.32 -33.90
N ILE A 189 -24.04 -39.76 -34.89
CA ILE A 189 -23.48 -41.09 -34.83
C ILE A 189 -22.63 -41.00 -33.56
N PRO A 190 -22.93 -41.74 -32.48
CA PRO A 190 -22.05 -41.75 -31.34
C PRO A 190 -20.73 -42.35 -31.84
N VAL A 191 -19.77 -41.48 -32.15
CA VAL A 191 -18.40 -41.88 -32.43
C VAL A 191 -17.82 -42.23 -31.08
N HIS A 192 -17.88 -43.51 -30.75
CA HIS A 192 -17.09 -44.04 -29.65
C HIS A 192 -15.63 -43.99 -30.08
N LEU A 193 -14.87 -43.10 -29.44
CA LEU A 193 -13.41 -43.09 -29.55
C LEU A 193 -12.90 -44.44 -29.05
N ASN A 194 -12.17 -45.16 -29.89
CA ASN A 194 -11.46 -46.37 -29.48
C ASN A 194 -10.27 -45.97 -28.58
N SER A 195 -9.68 -46.91 -27.85
CA SER A 195 -8.48 -46.66 -27.04
C SER A 195 -7.32 -46.11 -27.86
N GLU A 196 -7.21 -46.52 -29.13
CA GLU A 196 -6.23 -45.98 -30.08
C GLU A 196 -6.48 -44.52 -30.44
N ASP A 197 -7.74 -44.09 -30.55
CA ASP A 197 -8.08 -42.70 -30.88
C ASP A 197 -7.72 -41.75 -29.74
N ILE A 198 -7.90 -42.20 -28.49
CA ILE A 198 -7.52 -41.44 -27.29
C ILE A 198 -5.99 -41.32 -27.19
N GLU A 199 -5.24 -42.37 -27.52
CA GLU A 199 -3.77 -42.30 -27.59
C GLU A 199 -3.30 -41.33 -28.68
N ASN A 200 -3.95 -41.33 -29.84
CA ASN A 200 -3.61 -40.43 -30.93
C ASN A 200 -3.92 -38.98 -30.59
N LEU A 201 -5.04 -38.70 -29.92
CA LEU A 201 -5.37 -37.37 -29.41
C LEU A 201 -4.37 -36.88 -28.36
N ASN A 202 -3.87 -37.77 -27.49
CA ASN A 202 -2.84 -37.42 -26.53
C ASN A 202 -1.48 -37.14 -27.19
N LYS A 203 -1.13 -37.87 -28.25
CA LYS A 203 0.08 -37.59 -29.06
C LYS A 203 -0.02 -36.23 -29.76
N ILE A 204 -1.19 -35.93 -30.34
CA ILE A 204 -1.45 -34.62 -30.97
C ILE A 204 -1.37 -33.51 -29.92
N LYS A 205 -1.99 -33.70 -28.75
CA LYS A 205 -1.94 -32.73 -27.65
C LYS A 205 -0.52 -32.47 -27.14
N ALA A 206 0.33 -33.50 -27.12
CA ALA A 206 1.73 -33.38 -26.77
C ALA A 206 2.51 -32.58 -27.83
N LEU A 207 2.29 -32.85 -29.11
CA LEU A 207 2.92 -32.12 -30.22
C LEU A 207 2.50 -30.65 -30.24
N THR A 208 1.20 -30.36 -30.09
CA THR A 208 0.71 -28.97 -30.04
C THR A 208 1.21 -28.24 -28.80
N LYS A 209 1.44 -28.94 -27.69
CA LYS A 209 1.98 -28.32 -26.47
C LYS A 209 3.46 -27.97 -26.65
N ILE A 210 4.22 -28.81 -27.36
CA ILE A 210 5.62 -28.53 -27.71
C ILE A 210 5.70 -27.36 -28.70
N GLU A 211 4.83 -27.29 -29.71
CA GLU A 211 4.78 -26.16 -30.66
C GLU A 211 4.37 -24.84 -29.98
N ILE A 212 3.47 -24.88 -28.99
CA ILE A 212 3.10 -23.70 -28.20
C ILE A 212 4.24 -23.28 -27.26
N GLU A 213 4.96 -24.24 -26.65
CA GLU A 213 6.12 -23.94 -25.80
C GLU A 213 7.27 -23.33 -26.62
N GLU A 214 7.60 -23.86 -27.81
CA GLU A 214 8.59 -23.29 -28.74
C GLU A 214 8.19 -21.89 -29.25
N ALA A 215 6.91 -21.68 -29.59
CA ALA A 215 6.41 -20.36 -30.00
C ALA A 215 6.43 -19.32 -28.85
N THR A 216 6.28 -19.74 -27.59
CA THR A 216 6.37 -18.84 -26.43
C THR A 216 7.80 -18.50 -26.01
N GLU A 217 8.79 -19.33 -26.34
CA GLU A 217 10.21 -19.02 -26.12
C GLU A 217 10.73 -18.02 -27.18
N GLU A 218 10.33 -18.14 -28.44
CA GLU A 218 10.73 -17.19 -29.50
C GLU A 218 10.17 -15.77 -29.32
N VAL A 219 9.05 -15.61 -28.60
CA VAL A 219 8.45 -14.30 -28.27
C VAL A 219 9.12 -13.66 -27.05
N LYS A 220 9.65 -14.46 -26.11
CA LYS A 220 10.36 -13.94 -24.92
C LYS A 220 11.74 -13.37 -25.25
N GLU A 221 12.46 -13.92 -26.23
CA GLU A 221 13.78 -13.39 -26.62
C GLU A 221 13.72 -12.03 -27.35
N LYS A 222 12.55 -11.60 -27.85
CA LYS A 222 12.40 -10.33 -28.58
C LYS A 222 11.92 -9.15 -27.73
N GLU A 223 11.40 -9.37 -26.52
CA GLU A 223 10.89 -8.30 -25.66
C GLU A 223 11.89 -7.81 -24.59
N GLU A 224 12.99 -8.53 -24.32
CA GLU A 224 13.99 -8.12 -23.31
C GLU A 224 14.94 -6.97 -23.76
N SER A 225 14.86 -6.49 -25.01
CA SER A 225 15.75 -5.43 -25.51
C SER A 225 15.21 -3.99 -25.33
N SER A 226 14.02 -3.78 -24.76
CA SER A 226 13.48 -2.42 -24.64
C SER A 226 12.57 -2.20 -23.44
N LYS A 227 13.18 -1.83 -22.30
CA LYS A 227 12.85 -0.68 -21.44
C LYS A 227 13.29 -0.92 -20.00
N GLU A 228 14.51 -0.52 -19.69
CA GLU A 228 14.80 0.17 -18.44
C GLU A 228 14.31 1.62 -18.59
N GLU A 229 13.31 2.02 -17.81
CA GLU A 229 13.36 3.21 -16.95
C GLU A 229 11.97 3.59 -16.40
N SER A 230 11.98 3.83 -15.09
CA SER A 230 11.06 4.62 -14.26
C SER A 230 9.77 3.98 -13.72
N ILE A 231 9.85 3.76 -12.41
CA ILE A 231 8.87 3.33 -11.43
C ILE A 231 8.28 4.58 -10.72
N ASP A 232 6.98 4.54 -10.38
CA ASP A 232 6.36 4.94 -9.08
C ASP A 232 5.04 5.72 -9.18
N LYS A 233 3.91 5.06 -8.84
CA LYS A 233 3.09 5.35 -7.64
C LYS A 233 1.79 4.53 -7.63
N ALA A 234 1.66 3.69 -6.61
CA ALA A 234 0.42 3.00 -6.28
C ALA A 234 -0.24 3.68 -5.07
N GLU A 235 -1.51 4.04 -5.20
CA GLU A 235 -2.41 4.30 -4.07
C GLU A 235 -3.60 3.34 -4.15
N LYS A 236 -3.76 2.57 -3.07
CA LYS A 236 -4.91 1.72 -2.76
C LYS A 236 -6.12 2.59 -2.41
N LYS A 237 -7.32 2.15 -2.80
CA LYS A 237 -8.54 2.41 -2.03
C LYS A 237 -9.36 1.15 -1.88
N ASP A 238 -9.66 0.89 -0.62
CA ASP A 238 -10.42 -0.21 -0.07
C ASP A 238 -11.88 -0.19 -0.55
N SER A 239 -12.39 -1.40 -0.76
CA SER A 239 -13.80 -1.72 -0.90
C SER A 239 -14.30 -2.29 0.41
N ASP A 240 -15.43 -1.77 0.91
CA ASP A 240 -16.24 -2.46 1.91
C ASP A 240 -17.71 -2.01 1.75
N PRO A 241 -18.68 -2.78 2.26
CA PRO A 241 -19.60 -3.53 1.43
C PRO A 241 -21.04 -3.02 1.53
N VAL A 242 -21.88 -3.30 0.52
CA VAL A 242 -23.31 -2.98 0.58
C VAL A 242 -24.13 -4.27 0.60
N ASN A 243 -24.88 -4.40 1.70
CA ASN A 243 -25.87 -5.42 2.04
C ASN A 243 -27.04 -5.43 1.03
N PRO A 244 -27.71 -6.57 0.80
CA PRO A 244 -28.76 -6.73 -0.19
C PRO A 244 -30.12 -6.47 0.45
N ASP A 245 -30.85 -5.47 -0.02
CA ASP A 245 -32.31 -5.39 0.10
C ASP A 245 -32.81 -4.27 -0.83
N GLU A 246 -33.44 -4.65 -1.94
CA GLU A 246 -34.81 -4.20 -2.26
C GLU A 246 -35.30 -4.86 -3.54
N LYS A 247 -36.37 -5.65 -3.36
CA LYS A 247 -37.25 -6.13 -4.42
C LYS A 247 -38.02 -4.97 -5.04
N SER A 248 -38.42 -5.23 -6.28
CA SER A 248 -39.57 -4.66 -6.99
C SER A 248 -39.46 -3.21 -7.44
N ILE A 249 -39.08 -3.03 -8.70
CA ILE A 249 -39.73 -2.01 -9.53
C ILE A 249 -40.21 -2.69 -10.81
N ALA A 250 -41.52 -2.59 -10.95
CA ALA A 250 -42.36 -3.07 -12.03
C ALA A 250 -41.84 -2.65 -13.41
N LYS A 251 -42.06 -3.56 -14.37
CA LYS A 251 -42.20 -3.24 -15.79
C LYS A 251 -43.07 -2.00 -15.93
N LYS A 252 -42.52 -0.94 -16.51
CA LYS A 252 -43.27 0.24 -16.90
C LYS A 252 -42.95 0.52 -18.36
N ASP A 253 -43.88 0.03 -19.17
CA ASP A 253 -44.24 0.41 -20.53
C ASP A 253 -43.32 1.45 -21.19
N LEU A 254 -42.46 0.94 -22.08
CA LEU A 254 -41.93 1.75 -23.15
C LEU A 254 -43.06 1.97 -24.15
N ASN A 255 -43.41 3.25 -24.30
CA ASN A 255 -44.27 3.80 -25.33
C ASN A 255 -43.85 3.20 -26.69
N LYS A 256 -44.64 2.27 -27.22
CA LYS A 256 -44.64 1.96 -28.65
C LYS A 256 -45.11 3.24 -29.35
N ASN A 257 -44.28 3.77 -30.24
CA ASN A 257 -44.78 4.70 -31.24
C ASN A 257 -45.53 3.84 -32.28
N ASP A 258 -46.81 4.15 -32.48
CA ASP A 258 -47.77 3.40 -33.30
C ASP A 258 -47.54 3.56 -34.83
N ASP A 259 -46.31 3.71 -35.30
CA ASP A 259 -45.99 3.94 -36.73
C ASP A 259 -45.04 2.88 -37.35
N GLU A 260 -44.65 1.82 -36.62
CA GLU A 260 -43.72 0.79 -37.10
C GLU A 260 -44.38 -0.57 -37.45
N GLU A 261 -45.71 -0.69 -37.44
CA GLU A 261 -46.39 -1.97 -37.69
C GLU A 261 -46.55 -2.33 -39.19
N ASP A 262 -46.15 -1.47 -40.14
CA ASP A 262 -46.41 -1.67 -41.58
C ASP A 262 -45.18 -2.10 -42.44
N GLU A 263 -43.96 -2.20 -41.88
CA GLU A 263 -42.73 -2.48 -42.65
C GLU A 263 -42.02 -3.80 -42.28
N GLU A 264 -42.48 -4.53 -41.25
CA GLU A 264 -41.86 -5.80 -40.82
C GLU A 264 -42.11 -6.96 -41.79
N ASP A 265 -43.12 -6.86 -42.67
CA ASP A 265 -43.54 -7.95 -43.56
C ASP A 265 -42.96 -7.88 -44.99
N LYS A 266 -42.09 -6.90 -45.31
CA LYS A 266 -41.45 -6.86 -46.64
C LYS A 266 -40.33 -7.90 -46.74
N LEU A 267 -40.47 -8.81 -47.71
CA LEU A 267 -39.45 -9.79 -48.06
C LEU A 267 -38.10 -9.10 -48.34
N HIS A 268 -37.06 -9.56 -47.66
CA HIS A 268 -35.71 -8.99 -47.68
C HIS A 268 -34.67 -10.06 -48.02
N LEU A 269 -33.51 -9.62 -48.47
CA LEU A 269 -32.29 -10.40 -48.67
C LEU A 269 -31.31 -10.10 -47.54
N THR A 270 -30.58 -11.11 -47.08
CA THR A 270 -29.44 -10.95 -46.17
C THR A 270 -28.13 -10.82 -46.95
N THR A 271 -27.07 -10.42 -46.28
CA THR A 271 -25.70 -10.38 -46.86
C THR A 271 -25.25 -11.75 -47.38
N ALA A 272 -25.59 -12.84 -46.67
CA ALA A 272 -25.30 -14.21 -47.10
C ALA A 272 -26.02 -14.60 -48.40
N ASP A 273 -27.25 -14.11 -48.60
CA ASP A 273 -28.02 -14.33 -49.83
C ASP A 273 -27.36 -13.63 -51.03
N ILE A 274 -26.76 -12.45 -50.81
CA ILE A 274 -26.04 -11.71 -51.85
C ILE A 274 -24.70 -12.35 -52.17
N ASP A 275 -23.98 -12.87 -51.18
CA ASP A 275 -22.74 -13.63 -51.40
C ASP A 275 -23.02 -14.89 -52.23
N TRP A 276 -24.11 -15.60 -51.91
CA TRP A 276 -24.56 -16.72 -52.73
C TRP A 276 -24.89 -16.29 -54.16
N LEU A 277 -25.65 -15.19 -54.33
CA LEU A 277 -26.00 -14.65 -55.65
C LEU A 277 -24.74 -14.26 -56.45
N TYR A 278 -23.74 -13.69 -55.79
CA TYR A 278 -22.46 -13.35 -56.39
C TYR A 278 -21.73 -14.61 -56.90
N THR A 279 -21.61 -15.63 -56.05
CA THR A 279 -20.97 -16.90 -56.43
C THR A 279 -21.73 -17.60 -57.56
N TYR A 280 -23.06 -17.58 -57.52
CA TYR A 280 -23.91 -18.12 -58.57
C TYR A 280 -23.70 -17.42 -59.92
N LEU A 281 -23.72 -16.08 -59.94
CA LEU A 281 -23.46 -15.27 -61.15
C LEU A 281 -22.05 -15.52 -61.70
N GLN A 282 -21.05 -15.68 -60.83
CA GLN A 282 -19.70 -16.02 -61.26
C GLN A 282 -19.62 -17.41 -61.91
N HIS A 283 -20.28 -18.41 -61.32
CA HIS A 283 -20.29 -19.77 -61.85
C HIS A 283 -20.97 -19.81 -63.23
N GLN A 284 -22.12 -19.15 -63.37
CA GLN A 284 -22.82 -19.05 -64.66
C GLN A 284 -21.98 -18.40 -65.76
N ARG A 285 -21.15 -17.40 -65.42
CA ARG A 285 -20.23 -16.78 -66.39
C ARG A 285 -19.07 -17.68 -66.80
N LYS A 286 -18.59 -18.54 -65.91
CA LYS A 286 -17.48 -19.45 -66.17
C LYS A 286 -17.89 -20.68 -66.99
N VAL A 287 -19.15 -21.11 -66.88
CA VAL A 287 -19.69 -22.30 -67.58
C VAL A 287 -19.77 -22.10 -69.09
N ASN A 288 -19.89 -20.85 -69.57
CA ASN A 288 -19.99 -20.54 -71.00
C ASN A 288 -18.62 -20.01 -71.52
N GLU A 289 -17.93 -20.79 -72.36
CA GLU A 289 -16.56 -20.52 -72.86
C GLU A 289 -16.41 -19.19 -73.63
N HIS A 290 -17.51 -18.58 -74.06
CA HIS A 290 -17.56 -17.21 -74.59
C HIS A 290 -18.47 -16.33 -73.73
N GLY A 291 -18.10 -16.17 -72.44
CA GLY A 291 -18.72 -15.30 -71.44
C GLY A 291 -20.00 -14.59 -71.89
N ASP A 292 -21.15 -15.16 -71.53
CA ASP A 292 -22.44 -14.61 -71.92
C ASP A 292 -22.57 -13.16 -71.46
N LYS A 293 -22.63 -12.24 -72.43
CA LYS A 293 -22.92 -10.82 -72.20
C LYS A 293 -24.31 -10.58 -71.60
N ASN A 294 -25.13 -11.64 -71.52
CA ASN A 294 -26.50 -11.60 -71.05
C ASN A 294 -26.64 -11.79 -69.53
N VAL A 295 -25.57 -12.18 -68.81
CA VAL A 295 -25.59 -12.32 -67.34
C VAL A 295 -25.24 -10.97 -66.68
N PRO A 296 -26.20 -10.28 -66.03
CA PRO A 296 -25.98 -8.96 -65.45
C PRO A 296 -24.98 -9.00 -64.28
N TYR A 297 -24.24 -7.91 -64.08
CA TYR A 297 -23.31 -7.78 -62.95
C TYR A 297 -24.07 -7.54 -61.65
N LEU A 298 -23.54 -8.06 -60.54
CA LEU A 298 -24.18 -7.90 -59.23
C LEU A 298 -24.43 -6.43 -58.89
N HIS A 299 -23.48 -5.55 -59.16
CA HIS A 299 -23.66 -4.10 -58.95
C HIS A 299 -24.80 -3.50 -59.79
N ALA A 300 -25.08 -4.05 -60.98
CA ALA A 300 -26.17 -3.61 -61.85
C ALA A 300 -27.52 -4.17 -61.37
N LEU A 301 -27.53 -5.36 -60.76
CA LEU A 301 -28.74 -5.92 -60.12
C LEU A 301 -29.09 -5.17 -58.83
N LEU A 302 -28.08 -4.77 -58.06
CA LEU A 302 -28.25 -4.02 -56.81
C LEU A 302 -28.44 -2.51 -57.02
N GLU A 303 -28.43 -2.03 -58.26
CA GLU A 303 -28.64 -0.61 -58.56
C GLU A 303 -30.04 -0.18 -58.10
N GLY A 304 -30.09 0.79 -57.17
CA GLY A 304 -31.32 1.28 -56.57
C GLY A 304 -31.92 0.41 -55.45
N ALA A 305 -31.23 -0.65 -55.02
CA ALA A 305 -31.65 -1.43 -53.85
C ALA A 305 -31.51 -0.60 -52.56
N SER A 306 -32.46 -0.76 -51.63
CA SER A 306 -32.44 -0.06 -50.34
C SER A 306 -31.88 -0.97 -49.25
N ILE A 307 -30.94 -0.46 -48.46
CA ILE A 307 -30.32 -1.17 -47.34
C ILE A 307 -30.80 -0.49 -46.06
N LYS A 308 -31.46 -1.25 -45.18
CA LYS A 308 -31.85 -0.75 -43.85
C LYS A 308 -30.78 -1.18 -42.86
N THR A 309 -29.95 -0.23 -42.45
CA THR A 309 -29.00 -0.42 -41.36
C THR A 309 -29.70 -0.14 -40.02
N PRO A 310 -29.57 -1.02 -39.02
CA PRO A 310 -30.12 -0.78 -37.69
C PRO A 310 -29.44 0.42 -37.01
N GLU A 311 -30.23 1.31 -36.42
CA GLU A 311 -29.71 2.48 -35.70
C GLU A 311 -29.31 2.12 -34.26
N ASN A 312 -28.11 2.55 -33.85
CA ASN A 312 -27.64 2.34 -32.48
C ASN A 312 -28.44 3.19 -31.49
N GLN A 313 -29.14 2.53 -30.55
CA GLN A 313 -29.89 3.23 -29.51
C GLN A 313 -28.94 3.94 -28.54
N VAL A 314 -29.00 5.28 -28.47
CA VAL A 314 -28.19 6.07 -27.54
C VAL A 314 -28.73 5.89 -26.12
N LEU A 315 -28.06 5.05 -25.31
CA LEU A 315 -28.36 4.90 -23.89
C LEU A 315 -28.11 6.23 -23.16
N LYS A 316 -29.17 6.84 -22.62
CA LYS A 316 -29.05 8.03 -21.76
C LYS A 316 -28.35 7.64 -20.46
N ARG A 317 -27.32 8.40 -20.08
CA ARG A 317 -26.60 8.19 -18.82
C ARG A 317 -27.56 8.32 -17.64
N ASN A 318 -27.37 7.50 -16.60
CA ASN A 318 -28.19 7.58 -15.39
C ASN A 318 -28.06 9.00 -14.78
N PRO A 319 -29.17 9.75 -14.64
CA PRO A 319 -29.13 11.16 -14.23
C PRO A 319 -28.56 11.35 -12.81
N ILE A 320 -28.74 10.36 -11.93
CA ILE A 320 -28.23 10.40 -10.55
C ILE A 320 -26.70 10.25 -10.53
N LEU A 321 -26.17 9.35 -11.35
CA LEU A 321 -24.72 9.14 -11.46
C LEU A 321 -24.05 10.32 -12.14
N GLU A 322 -24.66 10.88 -13.19
CA GLU A 322 -24.15 12.07 -13.86
C GLU A 322 -24.09 13.27 -12.93
N ALA A 323 -25.17 13.54 -12.17
CA ALA A 323 -25.18 14.60 -11.17
C ALA A 323 -24.09 14.42 -10.10
N ARG A 324 -23.85 13.18 -9.65
CA ARG A 324 -22.78 12.86 -8.69
C ARG A 324 -21.39 13.08 -9.30
N CYS A 325 -21.17 12.65 -10.54
CA CYS A 325 -19.91 12.84 -11.25
C CYS A 325 -19.63 14.33 -11.50
N VAL A 326 -20.62 15.11 -11.91
CA VAL A 326 -20.51 16.57 -12.07
C VAL A 326 -20.16 17.23 -10.74
N LYS A 327 -20.81 16.81 -9.64
CA LYS A 327 -20.48 17.30 -8.30
C LYS A 327 -19.03 16.97 -7.92
N LEU A 328 -18.58 15.72 -8.07
CA LEU A 328 -17.21 15.33 -7.73
C LEU A 328 -16.16 16.04 -8.58
N ARG A 329 -16.41 16.15 -9.90
CA ARG A 329 -15.52 16.88 -10.82
C ARG A 329 -15.42 18.35 -10.44
N SER A 330 -16.55 19.01 -10.16
CA SER A 330 -16.57 20.39 -9.69
C SER A 330 -15.82 20.58 -8.37
N GLN A 331 -15.90 19.61 -7.45
CA GLN A 331 -15.17 19.66 -6.18
C GLN A 331 -13.66 19.51 -6.39
N GLN A 332 -13.26 18.64 -7.30
CA GLN A 332 -11.85 18.42 -7.63
C GLN A 332 -11.26 19.63 -8.36
N GLU A 333 -11.95 20.15 -9.37
CA GLU A 333 -11.58 21.38 -10.09
C GLU A 333 -11.49 22.57 -9.13
N ALA A 334 -12.43 22.70 -8.17
CA ALA A 334 -12.35 23.75 -7.16
C ALA A 334 -11.12 23.61 -6.25
N ARG A 335 -10.73 22.38 -5.87
CA ARG A 335 -9.50 22.14 -5.09
C ARG A 335 -8.26 22.49 -5.90
N GLU A 336 -8.21 22.08 -7.16
CA GLU A 336 -7.10 22.36 -8.06
C GLU A 336 -6.97 23.87 -8.34
N TYR A 337 -8.08 24.54 -8.63
CA TYR A 337 -8.13 25.99 -8.81
C TYR A 337 -7.64 26.73 -7.57
N ARG A 338 -8.07 26.35 -6.36
CA ARG A 338 -7.59 26.95 -5.10
C ARG A 338 -6.11 26.70 -4.88
N LYS A 339 -5.60 25.51 -5.21
CA LYS A 339 -4.17 25.20 -5.11
C LYS A 339 -3.35 26.10 -6.04
N MET A 340 -3.83 26.33 -7.27
CA MET A 340 -3.17 27.19 -8.25
C MET A 340 -3.27 28.68 -7.91
N THR A 341 -4.40 29.13 -7.36
CA THR A 341 -4.62 30.54 -6.99
C THR A 341 -4.14 30.92 -5.59
N LYS A 342 -3.70 29.95 -4.78
CA LYS A 342 -3.15 30.12 -3.42
C LYS A 342 -2.03 31.15 -3.32
N SER A 343 -1.24 31.30 -4.39
CA SER A 343 -0.08 32.19 -4.45
C SER A 343 -0.42 33.61 -4.94
N VAL A 344 -1.66 33.80 -5.43
CA VAL A 344 -2.13 35.04 -6.07
C VAL A 344 -3.07 35.83 -5.15
N ASP A 345 -3.57 35.19 -4.07
CA ASP A 345 -4.40 35.86 -3.06
C ASP A 345 -3.56 36.77 -2.14
N ASN A 346 -3.92 38.06 -2.10
CA ASN A 346 -3.26 39.08 -1.28
C ASN A 346 -3.53 38.86 0.23
N VAL A 347 -4.59 38.12 0.58
CA VAL A 347 -4.90 37.69 1.94
C VAL A 347 -4.43 36.25 2.10
N ARG A 348 -3.18 36.07 2.56
CA ARG A 348 -2.57 34.76 2.78
C ARG A 348 -3.28 34.00 3.93
N MET A 349 -4.41 33.37 3.64
CA MET A 349 -5.09 32.44 4.54
C MET A 349 -4.22 31.18 4.68
N ARG A 350 -3.49 31.07 5.79
CA ARG A 350 -2.75 29.85 6.15
C ARG A 350 -3.72 28.85 6.74
N PHE A 351 -4.00 27.76 6.03
CA PHE A 351 -4.73 26.65 6.61
C PHE A 351 -3.83 25.96 7.67
N PRO A 352 -4.36 25.58 8.85
CA PRO A 352 -3.57 24.96 9.92
C PRO A 352 -2.82 23.71 9.46
N GLU A 353 -3.46 22.92 8.59
CA GLU A 353 -2.96 21.67 8.00
C GLU A 353 -1.68 21.85 7.17
N ASP A 354 -1.41 23.03 6.63
CA ASP A 354 -0.24 23.30 5.77
C ASP A 354 1.02 23.67 6.56
N SER A 355 0.90 23.98 7.85
CA SER A 355 2.06 24.37 8.65
C SER A 355 2.63 23.18 9.40
N ILE A 356 3.85 22.78 9.02
CA ILE A 356 4.64 21.74 9.70
C ILE A 356 4.73 22.02 11.21
N SER A 357 4.77 23.30 11.61
CA SER A 357 4.77 23.71 13.00
C SER A 357 3.47 23.39 13.75
N TYR A 358 2.30 23.40 13.10
CA TYR A 358 1.03 23.04 13.73
C TYR A 358 0.94 21.53 13.96
N GLN A 359 1.27 20.72 12.94
CA GLN A 359 1.32 19.26 13.08
C GLN A 359 2.33 18.82 14.16
N LEU A 360 3.52 19.42 14.18
CA LEU A 360 4.52 19.17 15.23
C LEU A 360 4.05 19.61 16.62
N LYS A 361 3.32 20.73 16.72
CA LYS A 361 2.78 21.21 18.00
C LYS A 361 1.69 20.28 18.55
N GLN A 362 0.87 19.70 17.68
CA GLN A 362 -0.13 18.70 18.05
C GLN A 362 0.54 17.39 18.51
N MET A 363 1.56 16.91 17.78
CA MET A 363 2.36 15.75 18.17
C MET A 363 3.08 15.96 19.51
N ASN A 364 3.70 17.12 19.72
CA ASN A 364 4.40 17.43 20.98
C ASN A 364 3.45 17.41 22.18
N ARG A 365 2.21 17.90 22.01
CA ARG A 365 1.21 17.86 23.08
C ARG A 365 0.81 16.42 23.44
N GLN A 366 0.68 15.54 22.45
CA GLN A 366 0.37 14.13 22.69
C GLN A 366 1.57 13.37 23.29
N LEU A 367 2.80 13.65 22.85
CA LEU A 367 4.02 13.09 23.44
C LEU A 367 4.20 13.49 24.90
N ILE A 368 3.90 14.74 25.26
CA ILE A 368 3.94 15.20 26.65
C ILE A 368 2.89 14.46 27.50
N ALA A 369 1.69 14.22 26.95
CA ALA A 369 0.63 13.49 27.65
C ALA A 369 1.01 12.02 27.90
N ILE A 370 1.63 11.35 26.92
CA ILE A 370 2.14 9.97 27.07
C ILE A 370 3.30 9.92 28.08
N GLY A 371 4.19 10.92 28.05
CA GLY A 371 5.28 11.04 29.02
C GLY A 371 4.77 11.18 30.46
N GLN A 372 3.74 12.00 30.68
CA GLN A 372 3.07 12.14 31.98
C GLN A 372 2.47 10.81 32.46
N PHE A 373 1.87 10.05 31.54
CA PHE A 373 1.29 8.73 31.85
C PHE A 373 2.32 7.70 32.33
N ILE A 374 3.48 7.64 31.68
CA ILE A 374 4.53 6.71 32.08
C ILE A 374 5.11 7.13 33.44
N LEU A 375 5.29 8.43 33.65
CA LEU A 375 5.86 8.97 34.87
C LEU A 375 4.92 8.80 36.07
N SER A 376 3.60 8.92 35.89
CA SER A 376 2.60 8.70 36.93
C SER A 376 2.55 7.23 37.37
N ILE A 377 2.60 6.28 36.43
CA ILE A 377 2.66 4.84 36.73
C ILE A 377 3.94 4.51 37.49
N PHE A 378 5.07 5.05 37.03
CA PHE A 378 6.36 4.83 37.68
C PHE A 378 6.39 5.40 39.11
N ALA A 379 5.85 6.61 39.29
CA ALA A 379 5.71 7.22 40.61
C ALA A 379 4.77 6.41 41.53
N GLY A 380 3.65 5.90 40.99
CA GLY A 380 2.70 5.04 41.71
C GLY A 380 3.33 3.72 42.16
N PHE A 381 4.13 3.11 41.30
CA PHE A 381 4.90 1.92 41.63
C PHE A 381 5.95 2.19 42.72
N LEU A 382 6.75 3.26 42.57
CA LEU A 382 7.74 3.66 43.56
C LEU A 382 7.11 4.00 44.92
N PHE A 383 5.95 4.65 44.92
CA PHE A 383 5.20 4.94 46.14
C PHE A 383 4.74 3.65 46.85
N GLY A 384 4.14 2.71 46.12
CA GLY A 384 3.70 1.44 46.71
C GLY A 384 4.85 0.52 47.13
N PHE A 385 5.99 0.56 46.42
CA PHE A 385 7.15 -0.27 46.70
C PHE A 385 8.06 0.31 47.79
N ARG A 386 8.51 1.57 47.62
CA ARG A 386 9.48 2.23 48.52
C ARG A 386 8.81 3.09 49.58
N GLY A 387 7.67 3.71 49.26
CA GLY A 387 6.93 4.56 50.20
C GLY A 387 6.36 3.78 51.39
N VAL A 388 5.88 2.56 51.16
CA VAL A 388 5.39 1.69 52.24
C VAL A 388 6.52 1.23 53.17
N GLU A 389 7.73 1.02 52.65
CA GLU A 389 8.90 0.71 53.47
C GLU A 389 9.25 1.84 54.43
N TRP A 390 9.11 3.10 54.01
CA TRP A 390 9.33 4.26 54.87
C TRP A 390 8.25 4.44 55.94
N MET A 391 7.01 3.99 55.68
CA MET A 391 5.89 4.12 56.62
C MET A 391 5.75 2.96 57.62
N VAL A 392 5.99 1.72 57.17
CA VAL A 392 5.64 0.50 57.94
C VAL A 392 6.87 -0.36 58.29
N GLY A 393 8.05 -0.05 57.75
CA GLY A 393 9.31 -0.73 58.10
C GLY A 393 9.56 -2.03 57.30
N ASN A 394 10.20 -3.02 57.94
CA ASN A 394 10.70 -4.24 57.30
C ASN A 394 9.62 -5.25 56.92
N ILE A 395 8.80 -4.91 55.93
CA ILE A 395 7.92 -5.84 55.21
C ILE A 395 8.75 -6.71 54.24
N GLU A 396 8.39 -7.98 54.10
CA GLU A 396 8.99 -8.90 53.14
C GLU A 396 8.91 -8.34 51.70
N PHE A 397 10.00 -8.53 50.95
CA PHE A 397 10.16 -7.98 49.60
C PHE A 397 8.99 -8.32 48.66
N GLY A 398 8.45 -9.54 48.74
CA GLY A 398 7.33 -9.99 47.91
C GLY A 398 6.05 -9.17 48.12
N PHE A 399 5.71 -8.85 49.37
CA PHE A 399 4.55 -8.01 49.68
C PHE A 399 4.74 -6.56 49.21
N ARG A 400 5.97 -6.02 49.28
CA ARG A 400 6.29 -4.67 48.76
C ARG A 400 6.14 -4.61 47.25
N LEU A 401 6.63 -5.64 46.55
CA LEU A 401 6.49 -5.74 45.10
C LEU A 401 5.03 -5.84 44.69
N LEU A 402 4.25 -6.68 45.37
CA LEU A 402 2.82 -6.85 45.12
C LEU A 402 2.05 -5.53 45.33
N LEU A 403 2.33 -4.81 46.42
CA LEU A 403 1.66 -3.55 46.72
C LEU A 403 2.06 -2.44 45.73
N GLY A 404 3.33 -2.37 45.33
CA GLY A 404 3.80 -1.50 44.25
C GLY A 404 3.06 -1.73 42.93
N VAL A 405 2.91 -2.99 42.52
CA VAL A 405 2.18 -3.34 41.29
C VAL A 405 0.70 -3.02 41.40
N MET A 406 0.05 -3.31 42.55
CA MET A 406 -1.36 -2.99 42.75
C MET A 406 -1.65 -1.49 42.68
N CYS A 407 -0.82 -0.65 43.33
CA CYS A 407 -0.96 0.80 43.24
C CYS A 407 -0.74 1.32 41.81
N ALA A 408 0.27 0.80 41.11
CA ALA A 408 0.55 1.18 39.72
C ALA A 408 -0.59 0.80 38.77
N LEU A 409 -1.22 -0.37 38.97
CA LEU A 409 -2.33 -0.84 38.14
C LEU A 409 -3.58 0.03 38.32
N VAL A 410 -3.92 0.40 39.56
CA VAL A 410 -5.05 1.30 39.85
C VAL A 410 -4.85 2.66 39.18
N ILE A 411 -3.63 3.22 39.26
CA ILE A 411 -3.29 4.50 38.62
C ILE A 411 -3.31 4.38 37.09
N ALA A 412 -2.78 3.29 36.52
CA ALA A 412 -2.79 3.05 35.08
C ALA A 412 -4.21 2.98 34.51
N LEU A 413 -5.14 2.29 35.18
CA LEU A 413 -6.54 2.21 34.77
C LEU A 413 -7.22 3.58 34.84
N ALA A 414 -6.95 4.35 35.90
CA ALA A 414 -7.49 5.70 36.04
C ALA A 414 -7.01 6.61 34.90
N GLU A 415 -5.71 6.62 34.60
CA GLU A 415 -5.16 7.49 33.56
C GLU A 415 -5.52 7.07 32.13
N ILE A 416 -5.62 5.76 31.85
CA ILE A 416 -6.12 5.26 30.55
C ILE A 416 -7.56 5.71 30.31
N TYR A 417 -8.41 5.66 31.35
CA TYR A 417 -9.79 6.14 31.25
C TYR A 417 -9.86 7.64 30.91
N PHE A 418 -9.05 8.48 31.57
CA PHE A 418 -8.98 9.90 31.26
C PHE A 418 -8.41 10.19 29.86
N LEU A 419 -7.41 9.41 29.42
CA LEU A 419 -6.84 9.54 28.09
C LEU A 419 -7.87 9.18 27.00
N ALA A 420 -8.55 8.04 27.14
CA ALA A 420 -9.58 7.60 26.20
C ALA A 420 -10.74 8.60 26.12
N LYS A 421 -11.19 9.14 27.27
CA LYS A 421 -12.21 10.19 27.31
C LYS A 421 -11.77 11.46 26.59
N LYS A 422 -10.54 11.93 26.84
CA LYS A 422 -9.97 13.11 26.18
C LYS A 422 -9.78 12.91 24.68
N LEU A 423 -9.39 11.71 24.25
CA LEU A 423 -9.23 11.37 22.82
C LEU A 423 -10.59 11.31 22.11
N ASN A 424 -11.62 10.80 22.78
CA ASN A 424 -13.00 10.80 22.28
C ASN A 424 -13.59 12.22 22.21
N GLU A 425 -13.27 13.09 23.18
CA GLU A 425 -13.64 14.52 23.12
C GLU A 425 -12.93 15.26 21.98
N GLU A 426 -11.65 14.96 21.69
CA GLU A 426 -10.91 15.53 20.55
C GLU A 426 -11.41 14.99 19.18
N LEU A 427 -11.83 13.73 19.10
CA LEU A 427 -12.45 13.13 17.90
C LEU A 427 -13.87 13.63 17.62
N ASN A 428 -14.63 14.01 18.66
CA ASN A 428 -16.00 14.51 18.53
C ASN A 428 -16.09 16.01 18.24
N ILE A 429 -14.97 16.72 18.07
CA ILE A 429 -14.99 18.05 17.47
C ILE A 429 -15.42 17.83 16.02
N PRO A 430 -16.61 18.29 15.59
CA PRO A 430 -17.02 18.08 14.22
C PRO A 430 -15.94 18.71 13.33
N GLU A 431 -15.45 17.92 12.37
CA GLU A 431 -14.57 18.31 11.26
C GLU A 431 -15.21 19.38 10.35
N THR A 432 -16.19 20.13 10.86
CA THR A 432 -16.79 21.32 10.27
C THR A 432 -16.09 22.57 10.79
N VAL A 433 -14.75 22.59 10.83
CA VAL A 433 -14.07 23.85 10.56
C VAL A 433 -14.13 24.01 9.04
N GLN A 434 -15.28 24.55 8.62
CA GLN A 434 -15.55 25.19 7.35
C GLN A 434 -14.36 25.19 6.38
N LEU A 435 -14.27 24.17 5.53
CA LEU A 435 -13.54 24.26 4.28
C LEU A 435 -14.27 25.30 3.42
N GLY A 436 -13.87 26.56 3.60
CA GLY A 436 -14.51 27.77 3.10
C GLY A 436 -15.10 27.61 1.70
N GLY A 437 -16.42 27.49 1.65
CA GLY A 437 -17.21 28.14 0.60
C GLY A 437 -17.44 29.60 1.00
N PRO A 438 -17.96 30.46 0.09
CA PRO A 438 -18.43 31.78 0.47
C PRO A 438 -19.40 31.66 1.65
N PRO A 439 -19.43 32.63 2.58
CA PRO A 439 -20.23 32.52 3.79
C PRO A 439 -21.67 32.24 3.40
N LYS A 440 -22.17 31.06 3.78
CA LYS A 440 -23.61 30.83 3.82
C LYS A 440 -24.13 31.80 4.85
N PHE A 441 -24.82 32.86 4.40
CA PHE A 441 -25.70 33.63 5.25
C PHE A 441 -26.66 32.63 5.88
N ALA A 442 -26.50 32.40 7.17
CA ALA A 442 -27.48 31.68 7.96
C ALA A 442 -28.73 32.57 8.00
N GLU A 443 -29.82 32.08 7.41
CA GLU A 443 -31.15 32.64 7.63
C GLU A 443 -31.49 32.56 9.12
N ASP A 444 -31.74 33.73 9.68
CA ASP A 444 -32.55 34.08 10.85
C ASP A 444 -32.41 33.31 12.18
N SER A 445 -31.87 34.00 13.19
CA SER A 445 -32.43 34.00 14.54
C SER A 445 -32.23 35.39 15.19
N PRO A 446 -33.20 35.93 15.94
CA PRO A 446 -33.31 37.38 16.14
C PRO A 446 -32.84 37.78 17.53
N TYR A 447 -31.71 38.49 17.69
CA TYR A 447 -31.49 39.23 18.95
C TYR A 447 -30.70 40.54 18.79
N TYR A 448 -31.42 41.61 19.14
CA TYR A 448 -31.03 42.88 19.78
C TYR A 448 -30.08 43.85 19.06
N VAL A 449 -30.67 44.96 18.59
CA VAL A 449 -29.99 46.13 18.02
C VAL A 449 -29.88 47.25 19.08
N PRO A 450 -28.68 47.69 19.48
CA PRO A 450 -28.50 48.95 20.19
C PRO A 450 -28.49 50.15 19.21
N PRO A 451 -28.89 51.35 19.65
CA PRO A 451 -29.27 52.44 18.75
C PRO A 451 -28.07 53.15 18.10
N ILE A 452 -28.32 53.56 16.86
CA ILE A 452 -27.41 54.26 15.95
C ILE A 452 -27.09 55.66 16.50
N SER A 453 -25.80 55.92 16.74
CA SER A 453 -25.27 57.27 16.91
C SER A 453 -24.89 57.82 15.53
N ASN A 454 -25.76 58.67 14.98
CA ASN A 454 -25.47 59.47 13.79
C ASN A 454 -24.30 60.43 14.07
N LYS A 455 -23.17 60.22 13.41
CA LYS A 455 -22.26 61.31 13.05
C LYS A 455 -21.66 61.05 11.67
N SER A 456 -22.14 61.88 10.76
CA SER A 456 -21.58 62.20 9.45
C SER A 456 -20.06 62.37 9.47
N ASN A 457 -19.41 61.87 8.43
CA ASN A 457 -18.71 62.74 7.49
C ASN A 457 -18.38 61.99 6.22
N ASP A 458 -18.93 62.53 5.13
CA ASP A 458 -18.53 62.29 3.75
C ASP A 458 -17.01 62.35 3.59
N LYS A 459 -16.48 61.49 2.73
CA LYS A 459 -15.40 61.85 1.82
C LYS A 459 -15.45 60.99 0.57
N GLU A 460 -15.51 61.71 -0.54
CA GLU A 460 -15.55 61.24 -1.92
C GLU A 460 -14.38 60.33 -2.28
N HIS A 461 -14.69 59.39 -3.18
CA HIS A 461 -13.74 58.70 -4.02
C HIS A 461 -12.89 59.69 -4.83
N GLN A 462 -11.58 59.47 -4.86
CA GLN A 462 -10.73 59.84 -5.98
C GLN A 462 -9.88 58.63 -6.36
N ASP A 463 -10.13 58.19 -7.60
CA ASP A 463 -9.37 57.37 -8.56
C ASP A 463 -8.53 56.17 -8.07
#